data_AF-A0AAF0Q661-F1
#
_entry.id   AF-A0AAF0Q661-F1
#
_cell.length_a   1.000
_cell.length_b   1.000
_cell.length_c   1.000
_cell.angle_alpha   90.00
_cell.angle_beta   90.00
_cell.angle_gamma   90.00
#
_symmetry.space_group_name_H-M   'P 1'
#
loop_
_entity.id
_entity.type
_entity.pdbx_description
1 polymer ?
#
loop_
_entity_poly.entity_id
_entity_poly.type
_entity_poly.pdbx_seq_one_letter_code
_entity_poly.pdbx_strand_id
1 'polypeptide(L)'
;MPGKVTEALQSWEEAGVLVRSRSRWRIIPASIWWTIWKERNSRCFENIENSIEQIKLNCILILCFWCNHIWSNDPVSIIDVLDSL
;
A
#
# COMPACT_ATOMS: atom_id res chain seq x y z
N MET A 1 8.47 8.17 17.37
CA MET A 1 8.50 8.02 15.89
C MET A 1 9.78 7.28 15.54
N PRO A 2 9.73 6.23 14.71
CA PRO A 2 10.94 5.54 14.25
C PRO A 2 11.84 6.50 13.46
N GLY A 3 13.14 6.46 13.70
CA GLY A 3 14.14 7.33 13.05
C GLY A 3 14.72 6.73 11.77
N LYS A 4 14.52 5.42 11.56
CA LYS A 4 14.99 4.67 10.39
C LYS A 4 13.85 3.91 9.72
N VAL A 5 13.97 3.68 8.42
CA VAL A 5 13.03 2.87 7.65
C VAL A 5 12.91 1.45 8.22
N THR A 6 14.02 0.86 8.64
CA THR A 6 14.05 -0.47 9.27
C THR A 6 13.26 -0.52 10.56
N GLU A 7 13.34 0.52 11.40
CA GLU A 7 12.56 0.63 12.64
C GLU A 7 11.07 0.78 12.32
N ALA A 8 10.72 1.57 11.30
CA ALA A 8 9.33 1.72 10.88
C ALA A 8 8.73 0.40 10.35
N LEU A 9 9.48 -0.35 9.54
CA LEU A 9 9.05 -1.67 9.05
C LEU A 9 8.95 -2.70 10.17
N GLN A 10 9.88 -2.67 11.13
CA GLN A 10 9.84 -3.54 12.30
C GLN A 10 8.59 -3.27 13.15
N SER A 11 8.31 -2.01 13.46
CA SER A 11 7.08 -1.63 14.19
C SER A 11 5.81 -1.99 13.40
N TRP A 12 5.84 -1.89 12.07
CA TRP A 12 4.72 -2.31 11.23
C TRP A 12 4.48 -3.82 11.31
N GLU A 13 5.54 -4.63 11.19
CA GLU A 13 5.44 -6.09 11.31
C GLU A 13 4.91 -6.51 12.69
N GLU A 14 5.36 -5.85 13.76
CA GLU A 14 4.89 -6.08 15.13
C GLU A 14 3.42 -5.72 15.34
N ALA A 15 2.93 -4.65 14.71
CA ALA A 15 1.51 -4.30 14.73
C ALA A 15 0.64 -5.36 14.01
N GLY A 16 1.23 -6.09 13.07
CA GLY A 16 0.55 -7.10 12.25
C GLY A 16 0.48 -8.50 12.86
N VAL A 17 0.68 -8.69 14.17
CA VAL A 17 0.75 -10.04 14.75
C VAL A 17 -0.55 -10.83 14.59
N LEU A 18 -1.71 -10.16 14.60
CA LEU A 18 -3.04 -10.77 14.54
C LEU A 18 -3.71 -10.73 13.16
N VAL A 19 -3.01 -10.22 12.14
CA VAL A 19 -3.56 -10.09 10.79
C VAL A 19 -3.73 -11.47 10.15
N ARG A 20 -4.79 -11.63 9.35
CA ARG A 20 -5.10 -12.92 8.71
C ARG A 20 -4.03 -13.31 7.69
N SER A 21 -3.51 -12.33 6.96
CA SER A 21 -2.49 -12.53 5.95
C SER A 21 -1.28 -11.63 6.18
N ARG A 22 -0.22 -12.19 6.79
CA ARG A 22 1.05 -11.48 6.95
C ARG A 22 1.68 -11.05 5.62
N SER A 23 1.49 -11.83 4.55
CA SER A 23 2.00 -11.47 3.24
C SER A 23 1.34 -10.19 2.72
N ARG A 24 0.01 -10.07 2.82
CA ARG A 24 -0.73 -8.85 2.44
C ARG A 24 -0.39 -7.68 3.37
N TRP A 25 -0.27 -7.94 4.67
CA TRP A 25 0.14 -6.93 5.65
C TRP A 25 1.47 -6.25 5.33
N ARG A 26 2.46 -7.04 4.88
CA ARG A 26 3.79 -6.54 4.48
C ARG A 26 3.79 -5.70 3.21
N ILE A 27 2.74 -5.77 2.39
CA ILE A 27 2.62 -4.98 1.15
C ILE A 27 2.20 -3.54 1.46
N ILE A 28 1.44 -3.31 2.54
CA ILE A 28 0.85 -1.99 2.85
C ILE A 28 1.89 -0.86 2.90
N PRO A 29 3.04 -0.96 3.60
CA PRO A 29 4.02 0.12 3.63
C PRO A 29 4.57 0.44 2.25
N ALA A 30 4.82 -0.59 1.43
CA ALA A 30 5.29 -0.40 0.07
C ALA A 30 4.23 0.31 -0.80
N SER A 31 2.95 -0.05 -0.66
CA SER A 31 1.85 0.60 -1.40
C SER A 31 1.75 2.09 -1.05
N ILE A 32 1.88 2.43 0.23
CA ILE A 32 1.88 3.83 0.70
C ILE A 32 3.08 4.58 0.11
N TRP A 33 4.30 4.05 0.26
CA TRP A 33 5.50 4.72 -0.21
C TRP A 33 5.49 4.91 -1.73
N TRP A 34 5.08 3.90 -2.48
CA TRP A 34 4.98 3.98 -3.93
C TRP A 34 3.96 5.02 -4.39
N THR A 35 2.81 5.08 -3.73
CA THR A 35 1.77 6.07 -4.03
C THR A 35 2.28 7.49 -3.79
N ILE A 36 2.94 7.74 -2.64
CA ILE A 36 3.53 9.04 -2.32
C ILE A 36 4.63 9.40 -3.31
N TRP A 37 5.50 8.45 -3.66
CA TRP A 37 6.57 8.67 -4.63
C TRP A 37 6.01 9.06 -6.00
N LYS A 38 4.99 8.34 -6.50
CA LYS A 38 4.31 8.66 -7.77
C LYS A 38 3.67 10.05 -7.74
N GLU A 39 2.91 10.37 -6.70
CA GLU A 39 2.27 11.68 -6.57
C GLU A 39 3.29 12.82 -6.54
N ARG A 40 4.38 12.67 -5.75
CA ARG A 40 5.45 13.66 -5.70
C ARG A 40 6.11 13.88 -7.06
N ASN A 41 6.38 12.81 -7.80
CA ASN A 41 6.99 12.92 -9.13
C ASN A 41 6.04 13.56 -10.13
N SER A 42 4.76 13.20 -10.13
CA SER A 42 3.77 13.79 -11.03
C SER A 42 3.62 15.30 -10.78
N ARG A 43 3.61 15.73 -9.51
CA ARG A 43 3.63 17.16 -9.16
C ARG A 43 4.89 17.87 -9.63
N CYS A 44 6.06 17.28 -9.39
CA CYS A 44 7.35 17.93 -9.69
C CYS A 44 7.70 17.95 -11.18
N PHE A 45 7.35 16.91 -11.93
CA PHE A 45 7.83 16.71 -13.30
C PHE A 45 6.74 16.84 -14.36
N GLU A 46 5.47 16.66 -13.97
CA GLU A 46 4.33 16.68 -14.91
C GLU A 46 3.35 17.82 -14.59
N ASN A 47 3.53 18.52 -13.45
CA ASN A 47 2.62 19.55 -12.94
C ASN A 47 1.16 19.04 -12.80
N ILE A 48 1.01 17.76 -12.48
CA ILE A 48 -0.27 17.12 -12.21
C ILE A 48 -0.38 16.91 -10.70
N GLU A 49 -1.51 17.32 -10.13
CA GLU A 49 -1.82 17.17 -8.71
C GLU A 49 -3.17 16.47 -8.54
N ASN A 50 -3.18 15.41 -7.74
CA ASN A 50 -4.40 14.71 -7.36
C ASN A 50 -4.95 15.25 -6.03
N SER A 51 -6.27 15.16 -5.87
CA SER A 51 -6.92 15.41 -4.58
C SER A 51 -6.50 14.35 -3.55
N ILE A 52 -6.68 14.65 -2.25
CA ILE A 52 -6.38 13.69 -1.18
C ILE A 52 -7.21 12.41 -1.32
N GLU A 53 -8.47 12.52 -1.76
CA GLU A 53 -9.35 11.38 -2.01
C GLU A 53 -8.81 10.50 -3.14
N GLN A 54 -8.34 11.11 -4.23
CA GLN A 54 -7.71 10.40 -5.34
C GLN A 54 -6.42 9.71 -4.91
N ILE A 55 -5.58 10.36 -4.09
CA ILE A 55 -4.34 9.76 -3.56
C ILE A 55 -4.67 8.53 -2.70
N LYS A 56 -5.68 8.62 -1.82
CA LYS A 56 -6.15 7.50 -0.98
C LYS A 56 -6.65 6.34 -1.85
N LEU A 57 -7.46 6.64 -2.86
CA LEU A 57 -7.98 5.64 -3.79
C LEU A 57 -6.84 4.96 -4.56
N ASN A 58 -5.89 5.73 -5.08
CA ASN A 58 -4.71 5.21 -5.78
C ASN A 58 -3.89 4.27 -4.88
N CYS A 59 -3.74 4.60 -3.60
CA CYS A 59 -3.06 3.73 -2.63
C CYS A 59 -3.76 2.38 -2.46
N ILE A 60 -5.10 2.40 -2.36
CA ILE A 60 -5.91 1.17 -2.23
C ILE A 60 -5.81 0.34 -3.51
N LEU A 61 -5.88 0.98 -4.68
CA LEU A 61 -5.76 0.29 -5.98
C LEU A 61 -4.38 -0.36 -6.15
N ILE A 62 -3.29 0.33 -5.76
CA ILE A 62 -1.93 -0.24 -5.77
C ILE A 62 -1.83 -1.43 -4.82
N LEU A 63 -2.39 -1.32 -3.61
CA LEU A 63 -2.42 -2.43 -2.66
C LEU A 63 -3.16 -3.63 -3.24
N CYS A 64 -4.36 -3.43 -3.80
CA CYS A 64 -5.14 -4.51 -4.42
C CYS A 64 -4.38 -5.13 -5.59
N PHE A 65 -3.80 -4.30 -6.46
CA PHE A 65 -3.01 -4.75 -7.59
C PHE A 65 -1.85 -5.66 -7.15
N TRP A 66 -1.07 -5.25 -6.13
CA TRP A 66 0.04 -6.06 -5.63
C TRP A 66 -0.40 -7.30 -4.84
N CYS A 67 -1.50 -7.23 -4.09
CA CYS A 67 -2.09 -8.41 -3.45
C CYS A 67 -2.54 -9.45 -4.48
N ASN A 68 -3.09 -9.01 -5.62
CA ASN A 68 -3.62 -9.88 -6.67
C ASN A 68 -2.50 -10.48 -7.52
N HIS A 69 -1.53 -9.67 -7.94
CA HIS A 69 -0.43 -10.11 -8.80
C HIS A 69 0.50 -11.14 -8.16
N ILE A 70 0.56 -11.19 -6.82
CA ILE A 70 1.40 -12.16 -6.10
C ILE A 70 0.68 -13.51 -5.94
N TRP A 71 -0.67 -13.58 -6.02
CA TRP A 71 -1.42 -14.77 -5.59
C TRP A 71 -2.38 -15.42 -6.59
N SER A 72 -2.83 -14.82 -7.70
CA SER A 72 -3.60 -15.52 -8.76
C SER A 72 -3.82 -14.68 -10.03
N ASN A 73 -3.98 -15.33 -11.19
CA ASN A 73 -4.44 -14.71 -12.46
C ASN A 73 -5.94 -14.33 -12.43
N ASP A 74 -6.65 -14.65 -11.33
CA ASP A 74 -8.07 -14.36 -11.16
C ASP A 74 -8.29 -13.00 -10.47
N PRO A 75 -9.25 -12.20 -10.93
CA PRO A 75 -9.56 -10.92 -10.32
C PRO A 75 -10.15 -11.12 -8.92
N VAL A 76 -9.38 -10.83 -7.88
CA VAL A 76 -9.86 -10.80 -6.49
C VAL A 76 -10.52 -9.44 -6.23
N SER A 77 -11.69 -9.46 -5.57
CA SER A 77 -12.43 -8.25 -5.22
C SER A 77 -11.63 -7.37 -4.26
N ILE A 78 -11.78 -6.05 -4.39
CA ILE A 78 -11.21 -5.07 -3.44
C ILE A 78 -11.67 -5.38 -2.01
N ILE A 79 -12.92 -5.81 -1.84
CA ILE A 79 -13.50 -6.15 -0.54
C ILE A 79 -12.74 -7.33 0.09
N ASP A 80 -12.44 -8.38 -0.69
CA ASP A 80 -11.71 -9.56 -0.19
C ASP A 80 -10.27 -9.22 0.19
N VAL A 81 -9.64 -8.25 -0.48
CA VAL A 81 -8.33 -7.74 -0.09
C VAL A 81 -8.43 -7.03 1.25
N LEU A 82 -9.40 -6.14 1.41
CA LEU A 82 -9.59 -5.37 2.65
C LEU A 82 -9.98 -6.26 3.84
N ASP A 83 -10.85 -7.27 3.64
CA ASP A 83 -11.29 -8.21 4.68
C ASP A 83 -10.21 -9.20 5.14
N SER A 84 -9.10 -9.27 4.40
CA SER A 84 -7.97 -10.16 4.68
C SER A 84 -6.79 -9.50 5.39
N LEU A 85 -6.82 -8.17 5.50
CA LEU A 85 -5.88 -7.40 6.30
C LEU A 85 -6.19 -7.63 7.78
#